data_AF-A0A356M476-F1
#
_entry.id   AF-A0A356M476-F1
#
_cell.length_a   1.000
_cell.length_b   1.000
_cell.length_c   1.000
_cell.angle_alpha   90.00
_cell.angle_beta   90.00
_cell.angle_gamma   90.00
#
_symmetry.space_group_name_H-M   'P 1'
#
loop_
_entity.id
_entity.type
_entity.pdbx_description
1 polymer ?
#
loop_
_entity_poly.entity_id
_entity_poly.type
_entity_poly.pdbx_seq_one_letter_code
_entity_poly.pdbx_strand_id
1 'polypeptide(L)'
;KEVSFKPADAVIDRLVIRDQIKVTDEFLDTLNHMLATALTAYAGSEESVIKLPRISIGLPLPLVPDLPGNRLAVSLAACAVLDNKRLAVGVLFQDEPVPAIALIPATSTDPIYISLRQQAMRDVLDFWWSKADWSTPIVFDGTMQLNASQFVKKARSILTRLVSLGFLQREEDISNMKLAYAVKVYLLSKPDLLFQAPDQAGLANLSLKAELDVRITADTTRTIYLDTSSVVPDSLTPWQDDIKLSEKSGNQEILHLEQTLQLSLQEAAATLVVQAGGNLALKVLKADLALDFGDEWYQNLPENLLNGLLKFFNQKIIDHLPPVVISPGVVLKGVKAAGMTPVVTPKQFQVCDAGNGLYGEATVAFATGFDVAELTGKVLVPGYIANKRSHCVHRVSCSVVKDIRPEHREGYFVLHEALRDGYRSCRECLKGAVVL
;
A
#
# COMPACT_ATOMS: atom_id res chain seq x y z
N LYS A 1 -49.85 4.16 32.45
CA LYS A 1 -49.30 2.88 32.96
C LYS A 1 -47.96 2.68 32.28
N GLU A 2 -46.87 3.05 32.95
CA GLU A 2 -45.52 2.70 32.51
C GLU A 2 -45.36 1.20 32.66
N VAL A 3 -45.01 0.54 31.57
CA VAL A 3 -44.65 -0.87 31.58
C VAL A 3 -43.14 -0.89 31.71
N SER A 4 -42.64 -1.11 32.94
CA SER A 4 -41.25 -1.47 33.14
C SER A 4 -41.12 -2.97 32.93
N PHE A 5 -40.24 -3.37 32.02
CA PHE A 5 -39.79 -4.75 31.92
C PHE A 5 -38.54 -4.86 32.78
N LYS A 6 -38.60 -5.65 33.85
CA LYS A 6 -37.38 -6.23 34.42
C LYS A 6 -36.83 -7.19 33.36
N PRO A 7 -35.53 -7.15 33.00
CA PRO A 7 -34.94 -8.22 32.23
C PRO A 7 -35.14 -9.49 33.07
N ALA A 8 -36.01 -10.38 32.62
CA ALA A 8 -36.04 -11.73 33.17
C ALA A 8 -34.66 -12.33 32.93
N ASP A 9 -34.10 -13.01 33.94
CA ASP A 9 -32.81 -13.69 33.90
C ASP A 9 -32.68 -14.51 32.61
N ALA A 10 -32.09 -13.92 31.58
CA ALA A 10 -31.92 -14.53 30.28
C ALA A 10 -30.67 -15.40 30.35
N VAL A 11 -30.87 -16.67 30.71
CA VAL A 11 -29.81 -17.68 30.66
C VAL A 11 -29.65 -18.11 29.20
N ILE A 12 -28.51 -17.78 28.60
CA ILE A 12 -28.14 -18.30 27.28
C ILE A 12 -27.64 -19.73 27.49
N ASP A 13 -28.53 -20.71 27.36
CA ASP A 13 -28.19 -22.12 27.55
C ASP A 13 -27.18 -22.64 26.52
N ARG A 14 -27.25 -22.17 25.25
CA ARG A 14 -26.34 -22.61 24.18
C ARG A 14 -26.39 -21.69 22.97
N LEU A 15 -25.23 -21.24 22.50
CA LEU A 15 -25.06 -20.58 21.19
C LEU A 15 -24.22 -21.49 20.29
N VAL A 16 -24.77 -21.91 19.15
CA VAL A 16 -24.04 -22.78 18.19
C VAL A 16 -24.08 -22.13 16.82
N ILE A 17 -22.91 -21.67 16.35
CA ILE A 17 -22.72 -21.32 14.96
C ILE A 17 -22.48 -22.62 14.18
N ARG A 18 -23.37 -22.92 13.21
CA ARG A 18 -23.15 -24.02 12.27
C ARG A 18 -22.17 -23.56 11.22
N ASP A 19 -20.97 -24.13 11.26
CA ASP A 19 -19.91 -23.82 10.33
C ASP A 19 -20.26 -24.23 8.90
N GLN A 20 -20.19 -23.29 7.96
CA GLN A 20 -20.19 -23.54 6.51
C GLN A 20 -18.83 -23.20 5.87
N ILE A 21 -17.86 -22.72 6.66
CA ILE A 21 -16.55 -22.22 6.24
C ILE A 21 -15.50 -22.93 7.10
N LYS A 22 -15.02 -24.11 6.68
CA LYS A 22 -14.02 -24.94 7.40
C LYS A 22 -13.07 -24.13 8.31
N VAL A 23 -13.45 -23.91 9.56
CA VAL A 23 -12.62 -23.34 10.62
C VAL A 23 -12.36 -24.39 11.68
N THR A 24 -11.28 -24.23 12.44
CA THR A 24 -10.92 -25.15 13.52
C THR A 24 -11.93 -25.05 14.66
N ASP A 25 -12.23 -26.18 15.32
CA ASP A 25 -13.17 -26.25 16.44
C ASP A 25 -12.82 -25.24 17.56
N GLU A 26 -11.52 -25.05 17.81
CA GLU A 26 -11.00 -24.09 18.79
C GLU A 26 -11.36 -22.62 18.48
N PHE A 27 -11.45 -22.27 17.19
CA PHE A 27 -11.87 -20.94 16.75
C PHE A 27 -13.37 -20.74 16.96
N LEU A 28 -14.17 -21.77 16.65
CA LEU A 28 -15.63 -21.74 16.85
C LEU A 28 -15.98 -21.64 18.34
N ASP A 29 -15.31 -22.40 19.20
CA ASP A 29 -15.53 -22.36 20.64
C ASP A 29 -15.22 -20.99 21.23
N THR A 30 -14.13 -20.36 20.78
CA THR A 30 -13.76 -19.02 21.22
C THR A 30 -14.75 -17.97 20.73
N LEU A 31 -15.19 -18.04 19.47
CA LEU A 31 -16.19 -17.12 18.91
C LEU A 31 -17.54 -17.25 19.65
N ASN A 32 -17.97 -18.48 19.94
CA ASN A 32 -19.18 -18.73 20.73
C ASN A 32 -19.06 -18.16 22.15
N HIS A 33 -17.90 -18.29 22.78
CA HIS A 33 -17.63 -17.73 24.11
C HIS A 33 -17.66 -16.18 24.09
N MET A 34 -17.07 -15.56 23.06
CA MET A 34 -17.11 -14.11 22.85
C MET A 34 -18.55 -13.60 22.73
N LEU A 35 -19.36 -14.24 21.89
CA LEU A 35 -20.75 -13.85 21.65
C LEU A 35 -21.62 -14.04 22.89
N ALA A 36 -21.46 -15.17 23.59
CA ALA A 36 -22.18 -15.42 24.83
C ALA A 36 -21.90 -14.32 25.86
N THR A 37 -20.63 -13.97 26.06
CA THR A 37 -20.21 -13.00 27.07
C THR A 37 -20.63 -11.57 26.68
N ALA A 38 -20.52 -11.20 25.40
CA ALA A 38 -21.02 -9.91 24.91
C ALA A 38 -22.54 -9.76 25.09
N LEU A 39 -23.30 -10.84 24.90
CA LEU A 39 -24.75 -10.85 25.13
C LEU A 39 -25.09 -10.78 26.63
N THR A 40 -24.31 -11.43 27.49
CA THR A 40 -24.48 -11.31 28.96
C THR A 40 -24.17 -9.90 29.45
N ALA A 41 -23.10 -9.28 28.92
CA ALA A 41 -22.74 -7.88 29.17
C ALA A 41 -23.77 -6.87 28.62
N TYR A 42 -24.43 -7.20 27.52
CA TYR A 42 -25.55 -6.40 27.00
C TYR A 42 -26.79 -6.50 27.92
N ALA A 43 -27.00 -7.65 28.55
CA ALA A 43 -28.14 -7.91 29.42
C ALA A 43 -27.96 -7.35 30.86
N GLY A 44 -26.73 -7.29 31.37
CA GLY A 44 -26.39 -6.66 32.65
C GLY A 44 -25.62 -5.37 32.44
N SER A 45 -26.15 -4.24 32.88
CA SER A 45 -25.68 -2.86 32.67
C SER A 45 -24.29 -2.51 33.22
N GLU A 46 -23.28 -3.37 33.08
CA GLU A 46 -21.93 -3.20 33.62
C GLU A 46 -20.87 -3.39 32.53
N GLU A 47 -19.85 -2.52 32.55
CA GLU A 47 -18.62 -2.71 31.77
C GLU A 47 -17.96 -4.02 32.20
N SER A 48 -17.83 -4.97 31.27
CA SER A 48 -17.16 -6.24 31.52
C SER A 48 -15.96 -6.41 30.61
N VAL A 49 -14.82 -6.70 31.22
CA VAL A 49 -13.57 -7.04 30.52
C VAL A 49 -13.52 -8.55 30.39
N ILE A 50 -13.47 -9.04 29.14
CA ILE A 50 -13.48 -10.46 28.82
C ILE A 50 -12.04 -10.90 28.55
N LYS A 51 -11.55 -11.87 29.34
CA LYS A 51 -10.29 -12.54 29.05
C LYS A 51 -10.53 -13.59 27.97
N LEU A 52 -9.93 -13.39 26.81
CA LEU A 52 -10.02 -14.33 25.69
C LEU A 52 -8.94 -15.41 25.80
N PRO A 53 -9.22 -16.66 25.41
CA PRO A 53 -8.16 -17.62 25.17
C PRO A 53 -7.24 -17.09 24.06
N ARG A 54 -5.92 -17.28 24.24
CA ARG A 54 -4.91 -16.79 23.30
C ARG A 54 -4.94 -17.64 22.03
N ILE A 55 -5.80 -17.30 21.07
CA ILE A 55 -5.72 -17.88 19.72
C ILE A 55 -4.58 -17.18 19.00
N SER A 56 -3.53 -17.94 18.68
CA SER A 56 -2.42 -17.45 17.85
C SER A 56 -2.61 -17.88 16.40
N ILE A 57 -2.71 -16.91 15.49
CA ILE A 57 -2.78 -17.14 14.05
C ILE A 57 -1.48 -16.65 13.43
N GLY A 58 -0.89 -17.45 12.54
CA GLY A 58 0.26 -17.02 11.75
C GLY A 58 -0.17 -16.21 10.53
N LEU A 59 0.16 -14.92 10.49
CA LEU A 59 -0.10 -14.06 9.33
C LEU A 59 1.14 -13.94 8.41
N PRO A 60 0.97 -14.02 7.08
CA PRO A 60 2.05 -13.78 6.14
C PRO A 60 2.38 -12.29 6.08
N LEU A 61 3.65 -11.97 5.82
CA LEU A 61 4.11 -10.61 5.53
C LEU A 61 4.66 -10.53 4.10
N PRO A 62 4.60 -9.36 3.44
CA PRO A 62 5.19 -9.17 2.10
C PRO A 62 6.68 -9.53 2.07
N LEU A 63 7.18 -10.02 0.93
CA LEU A 63 8.61 -10.36 0.73
C LEU A 63 9.16 -11.45 1.67
N VAL A 64 8.33 -12.05 2.51
CA VAL A 64 8.67 -13.17 3.38
C VAL A 64 8.09 -14.46 2.78
N PRO A 65 8.89 -15.53 2.58
CA PRO A 65 8.37 -16.80 2.09
C PRO A 65 7.29 -17.37 3.03
N ASP A 66 6.15 -17.78 2.47
CA ASP A 66 5.02 -18.31 3.25
C ASP A 66 5.27 -19.74 3.74
N LEU A 67 6.10 -19.85 4.79
CA LEU A 67 6.44 -21.09 5.48
C LEU A 67 6.00 -20.98 6.96
N PRO A 68 5.68 -22.09 7.65
CA PRO A 68 5.20 -22.05 9.03
C PRO A 68 6.07 -21.26 10.01
N GLY A 69 7.40 -21.28 9.86
CA GLY A 69 8.35 -20.52 10.71
C GLY A 69 8.56 -19.05 10.32
N ASN A 70 7.86 -18.58 9.28
CA ASN A 70 7.95 -17.24 8.71
C ASN A 70 6.64 -16.46 8.82
N ARG A 71 5.65 -17.03 9.50
CA ARG A 71 4.37 -16.36 9.76
C ARG A 71 4.45 -15.60 11.08
N LEU A 72 4.03 -14.34 11.06
CA LEU A 72 3.95 -13.51 12.25
C LEU A 72 2.85 -14.06 13.15
N ALA A 73 3.20 -14.45 14.38
CA ALA A 73 2.21 -14.87 15.37
C ALA A 73 1.35 -13.67 15.79
N VAL A 74 0.03 -13.80 15.70
CA VAL A 74 -0.93 -12.76 16.07
C VAL A 74 -1.94 -13.35 17.03
N SER A 75 -2.09 -12.75 18.20
CA SER A 75 -2.97 -13.25 19.26
C SER A 75 -4.05 -12.24 19.64
N LEU A 76 -5.27 -12.72 19.90
CA LEU A 76 -6.28 -11.92 20.59
C LEU A 76 -6.00 -11.96 22.10
N ALA A 77 -5.97 -10.79 22.71
CA ALA A 77 -5.40 -10.65 24.05
C ALA A 77 -6.40 -10.14 25.08
N ALA A 78 -7.30 -9.26 24.65
CA ALA A 78 -8.32 -8.70 25.52
C ALA A 78 -9.51 -8.22 24.69
N CYS A 79 -10.68 -8.18 25.31
CA CYS A 79 -11.89 -7.62 24.73
C CYS A 79 -12.64 -6.82 25.79
N ALA A 80 -13.07 -5.61 25.45
CA ALA A 80 -13.85 -4.74 26.32
C ALA A 80 -15.09 -4.25 25.56
N VAL A 81 -16.26 -4.46 26.16
CA VAL A 81 -17.52 -3.86 25.68
C VAL A 81 -17.57 -2.44 26.19
N LEU A 82 -17.52 -1.45 25.29
CA LEU A 82 -17.53 -0.03 25.67
C LEU A 82 -18.96 0.49 25.84
N ASP A 83 -19.89 0.05 24.99
CA ASP A 83 -21.33 0.29 25.11
C ASP A 83 -22.12 -0.69 24.22
N ASN A 84 -23.43 -0.44 24.06
CA ASN A 84 -24.34 -1.26 23.25
C ASN A 84 -24.08 -1.22 21.73
N LYS A 85 -23.08 -0.46 21.26
CA LYS A 85 -22.70 -0.30 19.85
C LYS A 85 -21.19 -0.46 19.61
N ARG A 86 -20.35 -0.39 20.65
CA ARG A 86 -18.88 -0.34 20.52
C ARG A 86 -18.21 -1.48 21.27
N LEU A 87 -17.34 -2.19 20.56
CA LEU A 87 -16.47 -3.25 21.07
C LEU A 87 -15.02 -2.87 20.83
N ALA A 88 -14.18 -2.96 21.86
CA ALA A 88 -12.73 -2.81 21.74
C ALA A 88 -12.05 -4.19 21.84
N VAL A 89 -11.17 -4.48 20.90
CA VAL A 89 -10.44 -5.76 20.84
C VAL A 89 -8.94 -5.47 20.79
N GLY A 90 -8.21 -6.02 21.75
CA GLY A 90 -6.75 -5.96 21.81
C GLY A 90 -6.13 -7.11 21.01
N VAL A 91 -5.25 -6.76 20.06
CA VAL A 91 -4.48 -7.70 19.25
C VAL A 91 -3.01 -7.53 19.58
N LEU A 92 -2.34 -8.65 19.85
CA LEU A 92 -0.91 -8.73 20.10
C LEU A 92 -0.19 -9.30 18.88
N PHE A 93 0.98 -8.74 18.60
CA PHE A 93 1.93 -9.34 17.67
C PHE A 93 3.03 -10.01 18.48
N GLN A 94 3.37 -11.24 18.10
CA GLN A 94 4.32 -12.09 18.82
C GLN A 94 3.87 -12.37 20.28
N ASP A 95 4.86 -12.68 21.14
CA ASP A 95 4.66 -13.04 22.54
C ASP A 95 4.65 -11.83 23.50
N GLU A 96 4.23 -10.66 23.03
CA GLU A 96 4.12 -9.47 23.87
C GLU A 96 3.18 -9.71 25.09
N PRO A 97 3.49 -9.10 26.25
CA PRO A 97 2.57 -9.10 27.38
C PRO A 97 1.32 -8.27 27.05
N VAL A 98 0.15 -8.74 27.47
CA VAL A 98 -1.15 -8.08 27.23
C VAL A 98 -1.14 -6.67 27.85
N PRO A 99 -1.17 -5.58 27.06
CA PRO A 99 -1.33 -4.24 27.61
C PRO A 99 -2.78 -4.01 28.04
N ALA A 100 -3.00 -3.03 28.92
CA ALA A 100 -4.34 -2.52 29.18
C ALA A 100 -4.93 -1.96 27.86
N ILE A 101 -6.16 -2.34 27.52
CA ILE A 101 -6.87 -1.74 26.38
C ILE A 101 -7.09 -0.27 26.71
N ALA A 102 -6.51 0.63 25.92
CA ALA A 102 -6.77 2.05 26.07
C ALA A 102 -8.22 2.38 25.67
N LEU A 103 -8.87 3.24 26.45
CA LEU A 103 -10.19 3.77 26.13
C LEU A 103 -10.07 4.66 24.87
N ILE A 104 -10.74 4.25 23.79
CA ILE A 104 -10.77 4.98 22.52
C ILE A 104 -11.46 6.34 22.73
N PRO A 105 -11.02 7.45 22.09
CA PRO A 105 -11.69 8.74 22.20
C PRO A 105 -13.16 8.64 21.77
N ALA A 106 -14.07 9.16 22.60
CA ALA A 106 -15.53 9.08 22.39
C ALA A 106 -16.05 9.80 21.12
N THR A 107 -15.17 10.44 20.36
CA THR A 107 -15.50 11.33 19.24
C THR A 107 -15.48 10.66 17.86
N SER A 108 -14.97 9.43 17.73
CA SER A 108 -14.99 8.74 16.43
C SER A 108 -16.39 8.17 16.15
N THR A 109 -17.01 8.63 15.06
CA THR A 109 -18.30 8.13 14.55
C THR A 109 -18.14 7.02 13.50
N ASP A 110 -16.89 6.67 13.17
CA ASP A 110 -16.58 5.65 12.19
C ASP A 110 -16.79 4.24 12.78
N PRO A 111 -17.25 3.28 11.96
CA PRO A 111 -17.61 1.94 12.44
C PRO A 111 -16.40 1.13 12.91
N ILE A 112 -15.20 1.42 12.38
CA ILE A 112 -13.96 0.74 12.76
C ILE A 112 -12.89 1.80 13.04
N TYR A 113 -12.25 1.68 14.19
CA TYR A 113 -11.10 2.46 14.61
C TYR A 113 -9.94 1.53 14.94
N ILE A 114 -8.78 1.77 14.35
CA ILE A 114 -7.56 0.99 14.56
C ILE A 114 -6.50 1.91 15.12
N SER A 115 -5.81 1.46 16.18
CA SER A 115 -4.67 2.15 16.77
C SER A 115 -3.52 1.17 16.96
N LEU A 116 -2.35 1.53 16.46
CA LEU A 116 -1.12 0.76 16.51
C LEU A 116 -0.11 1.49 17.40
N ARG A 117 0.44 0.77 18.37
CA ARG A 117 1.53 1.26 19.24
C ARG A 117 2.85 1.23 18.51
N GLN A 118 3.75 2.16 18.87
CA GLN A 118 5.10 2.19 18.32
C GLN A 118 5.86 0.87 18.53
N GLN A 119 5.75 0.27 19.72
CA GLN A 119 6.43 -1.01 20.00
C GLN A 119 5.94 -2.12 19.07
N ALA A 120 4.62 -2.30 18.94
CA ALA A 120 4.02 -3.27 18.03
C ALA A 120 4.48 -3.07 16.57
N MET A 121 4.59 -1.81 16.11
CA MET A 121 5.11 -1.50 14.76
C MET A 121 6.58 -1.86 14.60
N ARG A 122 7.40 -1.64 15.64
CA ARG A 122 8.81 -2.04 15.67
C ARG A 122 8.96 -3.56 15.68
N ASP A 123 8.16 -4.29 16.44
CA ASP A 123 8.22 -5.74 16.51
C ASP A 123 7.85 -6.39 15.17
N VAL A 124 6.84 -5.85 14.48
CA VAL A 124 6.49 -6.29 13.12
C VAL A 124 7.64 -6.01 12.15
N LEU A 125 8.24 -4.83 12.21
CA LEU A 125 9.40 -4.47 11.39
C LEU A 125 10.59 -5.39 11.67
N ASP A 126 10.88 -5.70 12.92
CA ASP A 126 11.98 -6.56 13.34
C ASP A 126 11.80 -7.99 12.83
N PHE A 127 10.58 -8.53 12.99
CA PHE A 127 10.23 -9.83 12.44
C PHE A 127 10.36 -9.84 10.92
N TRP A 128 9.75 -8.87 10.23
CA TRP A 128 9.80 -8.74 8.78
C TRP A 128 11.24 -8.66 8.27
N TRP A 129 12.06 -7.81 8.89
CA TRP A 129 13.46 -7.62 8.53
C TRP A 129 14.30 -8.89 8.74
N SER A 130 14.03 -9.65 9.81
CA SER A 130 14.77 -10.89 10.09
C SER A 130 14.46 -12.04 9.13
N LYS A 131 13.33 -11.98 8.41
CA LYS A 131 12.82 -13.07 7.56
C LYS A 131 12.84 -12.76 6.07
N ALA A 132 12.79 -11.49 5.70
CA ALA A 132 12.87 -11.07 4.31
C ALA A 132 14.29 -11.27 3.75
N ASP A 133 14.39 -11.62 2.48
CA ASP A 133 15.67 -11.73 1.79
C ASP A 133 16.11 -10.37 1.25
N TRP A 134 17.00 -9.71 1.99
CA TRP A 134 17.60 -8.43 1.61
C TRP A 134 18.80 -8.54 0.68
N SER A 135 19.23 -9.76 0.34
CA SER A 135 20.34 -9.98 -0.60
C SER A 135 19.94 -9.71 -2.05
N THR A 136 18.64 -9.79 -2.36
CA THR A 136 18.11 -9.52 -3.69
C THR A 136 18.05 -8.01 -3.93
N PRO A 137 18.76 -7.47 -4.95
CA PRO A 137 18.73 -6.04 -5.23
C PRO A 137 17.40 -5.60 -5.84
N ILE A 138 17.03 -4.36 -5.55
CA ILE A 138 15.98 -3.64 -6.26
C ILE A 138 16.62 -3.10 -7.55
N VAL A 139 16.14 -3.59 -8.70
CA VAL A 139 16.69 -3.25 -10.02
C VAL A 139 15.74 -2.34 -10.76
N PHE A 140 16.27 -1.26 -11.33
CA PHE A 140 15.55 -0.40 -12.27
C PHE A 140 16.51 0.20 -13.29
N ASP A 141 16.01 0.43 -14.50
CA ASP A 141 16.75 0.99 -15.61
C ASP A 141 15.90 2.00 -16.39
N GLY A 142 16.54 2.77 -17.26
CA GLY A 142 15.83 3.64 -18.17
C GLY A 142 16.73 4.49 -19.03
N THR A 143 16.09 5.35 -19.82
CA THR A 143 16.76 6.29 -20.72
C THR A 143 16.22 7.70 -20.56
N MET A 144 17.10 8.70 -20.65
CA MET A 144 16.77 10.12 -20.58
C MET A 144 17.48 10.89 -21.70
N GLN A 145 16.79 11.84 -22.32
CA GLN A 145 17.42 12.78 -23.25
C GLN A 145 18.13 13.89 -22.47
N LEU A 146 19.40 14.14 -22.79
CA LEU A 146 20.19 15.22 -22.22
C LEU A 146 20.27 16.39 -23.18
N ASN A 147 20.25 17.61 -22.64
CA ASN A 147 20.41 18.81 -23.45
C ASN A 147 21.90 19.04 -23.78
N ALA A 148 22.28 18.79 -25.03
CA ALA A 148 23.66 18.91 -25.51
C ALA A 148 24.27 20.30 -25.29
N SER A 149 23.47 21.38 -25.29
CA SER A 149 23.96 22.76 -25.10
C SER A 149 24.68 22.98 -23.75
N GLN A 150 24.38 22.15 -22.73
CA GLN A 150 25.03 22.22 -21.41
C GLN A 150 26.36 21.47 -21.36
N PHE A 151 26.57 20.48 -22.25
CA PHE A 151 27.77 19.63 -22.30
C PHE A 151 28.93 20.29 -23.06
N VAL A 152 28.61 21.05 -24.10
CA VAL A 152 29.55 21.56 -25.12
C VAL A 152 30.59 22.55 -24.58
N LYS A 153 30.35 23.26 -23.47
CA LYS A 153 31.30 24.28 -22.97
C LYS A 153 32.56 23.73 -22.27
N LYS A 154 32.47 22.57 -21.57
CA LYS A 154 33.63 22.00 -20.83
C LYS A 154 34.25 20.79 -21.54
N ALA A 155 33.45 19.93 -22.18
CA ALA A 155 33.96 18.77 -22.94
C ALA A 155 34.83 19.20 -24.14
N ARG A 156 34.50 20.33 -24.79
CA ARG A 156 35.37 20.94 -25.82
C ARG A 156 36.78 21.22 -25.28
N SER A 157 36.97 21.57 -24.00
CA SER A 157 38.30 21.92 -23.46
C SER A 157 39.21 20.70 -23.18
N ILE A 158 38.63 19.54 -22.89
CA ILE A 158 39.38 18.32 -22.55
C ILE A 158 39.77 17.56 -23.82
N LEU A 159 38.85 17.46 -24.80
CA LEU A 159 39.08 16.70 -26.04
C LEU A 159 39.84 17.47 -27.13
N THR A 160 39.75 18.81 -27.20
CA THR A 160 40.46 19.58 -28.25
C THR A 160 41.92 19.87 -27.92
N ARG A 161 42.33 19.81 -26.65
CA ARG A 161 43.68 20.22 -26.23
C ARG A 161 44.81 19.23 -26.49
N LEU A 162 44.51 18.01 -26.96
CA LEU A 162 45.47 16.91 -26.90
C LEU A 162 46.14 16.50 -28.22
N VAL A 163 45.78 17.05 -29.39
CA VAL A 163 46.29 16.45 -30.67
C VAL A 163 46.80 17.41 -31.76
N SER A 164 46.41 18.68 -31.85
CA SER A 164 46.85 19.52 -32.97
C SER A 164 47.74 20.67 -32.52
N LEU A 165 49.03 20.57 -32.82
CA LEU A 165 50.07 21.61 -32.69
C LEU A 165 49.77 22.87 -33.56
N GLY A 166 48.55 23.41 -33.57
CA GLY A 166 48.18 24.68 -34.20
C GLY A 166 47.95 24.66 -35.72
N PHE A 167 47.75 23.49 -36.36
CA PHE A 167 47.54 23.37 -37.82
C PHE A 167 46.29 22.57 -38.23
N LEU A 168 45.62 21.93 -37.27
CA LEU A 168 44.41 21.13 -37.51
C LEU A 168 43.35 21.59 -36.52
N GLN A 169 42.35 22.29 -37.03
CA GLN A 169 41.20 22.72 -36.24
C GLN A 169 40.12 21.64 -36.35
N ARG A 170 39.78 21.01 -35.22
CA ARG A 170 38.73 20.00 -35.14
C ARG A 170 37.50 20.62 -34.49
N GLU A 171 36.44 20.77 -35.26
CA GLU A 171 35.12 21.12 -34.73
C GLU A 171 34.33 19.84 -34.47
N GLU A 172 33.79 19.73 -33.26
CA GLU A 172 32.84 18.67 -32.91
C GLU A 172 31.51 19.30 -32.55
N ASP A 173 30.48 18.88 -33.29
CA ASP A 173 29.09 19.14 -32.99
C ASP A 173 28.49 17.89 -32.38
N ILE A 174 27.99 18.04 -31.16
CA ILE A 174 27.35 16.99 -30.37
C ILE A 174 25.86 17.29 -30.32
N SER A 175 25.04 16.33 -30.74
CA SER A 175 23.59 16.43 -30.72
C SER A 175 22.96 15.11 -30.25
N ASN A 176 21.66 15.13 -29.91
CA ASN A 176 20.89 13.94 -29.51
C ASN A 176 21.54 13.12 -28.38
N MET A 177 22.06 13.79 -27.35
CA MET A 177 22.64 13.11 -26.20
C MET A 177 21.59 12.29 -25.45
N LYS A 178 21.82 10.99 -25.29
CA LYS A 178 20.99 10.06 -24.54
C LYS A 178 21.78 9.46 -23.40
N LEU A 179 21.22 9.53 -22.20
CA LEU A 179 21.69 8.81 -21.02
C LEU A 179 20.88 7.54 -20.88
N ALA A 180 21.54 6.39 -20.88
CA ALA A 180 20.99 5.11 -20.43
C ALA A 180 21.57 4.79 -19.05
N TYR A 181 20.75 4.27 -18.15
CA TYR A 181 21.19 3.91 -16.81
C TYR A 181 20.57 2.59 -16.36
N ALA A 182 21.33 1.82 -15.57
CA ALA A 182 20.87 0.67 -14.83
C ALA A 182 21.36 0.81 -13.38
N VAL A 183 20.45 0.64 -12.42
CA VAL A 183 20.73 0.80 -11.00
C VAL A 183 20.28 -0.45 -10.25
N LYS A 184 21.14 -0.93 -9.34
CA LYS A 184 20.84 -1.98 -8.37
C LYS A 184 20.99 -1.40 -6.97
N VAL A 185 19.92 -1.41 -6.18
CA VAL A 185 19.92 -0.91 -4.81
C VAL A 185 19.81 -2.08 -3.83
N TYR A 186 20.73 -2.16 -2.88
CA TYR A 186 20.75 -3.13 -1.80
C TYR A 186 20.46 -2.41 -0.48
N LEU A 187 19.56 -2.98 0.30
CA LEU A 187 19.23 -2.52 1.65
C LEU A 187 20.22 -3.16 2.64
N LEU A 188 21.04 -2.35 3.30
CA LEU A 188 22.12 -2.85 4.19
C LEU A 188 21.71 -2.85 5.67
N SER A 189 20.88 -1.91 6.09
CA SER A 189 20.45 -1.80 7.49
C SER A 189 18.94 -1.64 7.61
N LYS A 190 18.41 -2.16 8.72
CA LYS A 190 17.02 -1.95 9.15
C LYS A 190 16.84 -0.47 9.51
N PRO A 191 15.83 0.23 8.98
CA PRO A 191 15.56 1.62 9.37
C PRO A 191 14.92 1.70 10.75
N ASP A 192 15.11 2.83 11.42
CA ASP A 192 14.37 3.20 12.62
C ASP A 192 13.08 3.95 12.27
N LEU A 193 12.02 3.73 13.06
CA LEU A 193 10.74 4.41 12.89
C LEU A 193 10.71 5.74 13.65
N LEU A 194 10.51 6.83 12.92
CA LEU A 194 10.31 8.18 13.46
C LEU A 194 8.84 8.59 13.34
N PHE A 195 8.23 9.00 14.44
CA PHE A 195 6.87 9.54 14.48
C PHE A 195 6.90 10.88 15.19
N GLN A 196 6.40 11.92 14.53
CA GLN A 196 6.32 13.29 15.06
C GLN A 196 4.87 13.78 14.93
N ALA A 197 4.36 14.38 15.99
CA ALA A 197 3.03 14.97 15.97
C ALA A 197 3.08 16.40 15.37
N PRO A 198 2.02 16.83 14.66
CA PRO A 198 0.89 16.03 14.19
C PRO A 198 1.19 15.36 12.83
N ASP A 199 0.75 14.11 12.65
CA ASP A 199 0.63 13.42 11.35
C ASP A 199 1.92 13.25 10.54
N GLN A 200 3.10 13.31 11.18
CA GLN A 200 4.38 13.10 10.50
C GLN A 200 4.96 11.73 10.82
N ALA A 201 5.26 10.98 9.77
CA ALA A 201 5.99 9.73 9.85
C ALA A 201 7.31 9.83 9.06
N GLY A 202 8.32 9.13 9.53
CA GLY A 202 9.64 9.14 8.92
C GLY A 202 10.42 7.87 9.20
N LEU A 203 11.54 7.75 8.50
CA LEU A 203 12.53 6.70 8.70
C LEU A 203 13.86 7.34 9.05
N ALA A 204 14.66 6.67 9.88
CA ALA A 204 16.03 7.07 10.19
C ALA A 204 17.02 5.92 10.03
N ASN A 205 18.30 6.26 9.96
CA ASN A 205 19.43 5.32 10.01
C ASN A 205 19.38 4.21 8.93
N LEU A 206 18.92 4.55 7.72
CA LEU A 206 18.86 3.61 6.61
C LEU A 206 20.15 3.65 5.80
N SER A 207 20.87 2.53 5.75
CA SER A 207 22.07 2.34 4.95
C SER A 207 21.74 1.53 3.71
N LEU A 208 22.21 2.01 2.56
CA LEU A 208 21.97 1.45 1.24
C LEU A 208 23.30 1.32 0.51
N LYS A 209 23.38 0.36 -0.40
CA LYS A 209 24.40 0.31 -1.45
C LYS A 209 23.71 0.46 -2.79
N ALA A 210 24.17 1.36 -3.65
CA ALA A 210 23.70 1.48 -5.01
C ALA A 210 24.83 1.16 -5.99
N GLU A 211 24.62 0.24 -6.91
CA GLU A 211 25.49 -0.01 -8.06
C GLU A 211 24.85 0.65 -9.28
N LEU A 212 25.53 1.62 -9.88
CA LEU A 212 25.07 2.38 -11.03
C LEU A 212 25.95 2.05 -12.25
N ASP A 213 25.32 1.67 -13.36
CA ASP A 213 25.90 1.66 -14.71
C ASP A 213 25.23 2.78 -15.50
N VAL A 214 26.00 3.77 -15.94
CA VAL A 214 25.51 4.93 -16.68
C VAL A 214 26.28 5.10 -17.97
N ARG A 215 25.54 5.18 -19.08
CA ARG A 215 26.08 5.33 -20.44
C ARG A 215 25.48 6.55 -21.10
N ILE A 216 26.34 7.44 -21.58
CA ILE A 216 25.95 8.60 -22.36
C ILE A 216 26.39 8.38 -23.81
N THR A 217 25.42 8.37 -24.70
CA THR A 217 25.62 8.26 -26.15
C THR A 217 25.19 9.55 -26.83
N ALA A 218 25.80 9.92 -27.94
CA ALA A 218 25.38 11.07 -28.72
C ALA A 218 25.73 10.93 -30.20
N ASP A 219 25.00 11.68 -31.03
CA ASP A 219 25.36 11.85 -32.42
C ASP A 219 26.45 12.91 -32.51
N THR A 220 27.63 12.50 -32.95
CA THR A 220 28.81 13.37 -33.07
C THR A 220 29.11 13.58 -34.55
N THR A 221 29.13 14.84 -34.98
CA THR A 221 29.66 15.25 -36.28
C THR A 221 31.03 15.87 -36.06
N ARG A 222 32.05 15.23 -36.60
CA ARG A 222 33.44 15.68 -36.54
C ARG A 222 33.81 16.32 -37.87
N THR A 223 34.11 17.61 -37.83
CA THR A 223 34.61 18.35 -38.98
C THR A 223 36.07 18.71 -38.72
N ILE A 224 36.95 18.30 -39.63
CA ILE A 224 38.38 18.65 -39.57
C ILE A 224 38.62 19.75 -40.60
N TYR A 225 39.16 20.86 -40.15
CA TYR A 225 39.67 21.95 -40.97
C TYR A 225 41.20 21.95 -40.93
N LEU A 226 41.78 22.24 -42.09
CA LEU A 226 43.19 22.61 -42.20
C LEU A 226 43.27 24.11 -41.97
N ASP A 227 43.87 24.48 -40.85
CA ASP A 227 44.19 25.86 -40.53
C ASP A 227 45.57 26.16 -41.15
N THR A 228 45.57 27.05 -42.13
CA THR A 228 46.76 27.38 -42.93
C THR A 228 47.45 28.65 -42.43
N SER A 229 46.76 29.48 -41.63
CA SER A 229 47.32 30.68 -41.01
C SER A 229 47.92 30.42 -39.63
N SER A 230 47.49 29.35 -38.95
CA SER A 230 47.94 28.95 -37.62
C SER A 230 47.74 30.08 -36.60
N VAL A 231 48.81 30.63 -36.03
CA VAL A 231 48.75 31.73 -35.04
C VAL A 231 48.56 33.13 -35.66
N VAL A 232 48.45 33.24 -36.99
CA VAL A 232 48.26 34.53 -37.67
C VAL A 232 46.76 34.82 -37.77
N PRO A 233 46.26 35.94 -37.23
CA PRO A 233 44.84 36.29 -37.32
C PRO A 233 44.36 36.34 -38.78
N ASP A 234 43.17 35.81 -39.06
CA ASP A 234 42.57 35.71 -40.41
C ASP A 234 42.47 37.06 -41.13
N SER A 235 42.41 38.16 -40.37
CA SER A 235 42.41 39.53 -40.89
C SER A 235 43.72 39.93 -41.58
N LEU A 236 44.78 39.15 -41.39
CA LEU A 236 46.12 39.34 -41.94
C LEU A 236 46.52 38.26 -42.97
N THR A 237 45.67 37.27 -43.24
CA THR A 237 45.91 36.24 -44.26
C THR A 237 45.08 36.48 -45.52
N PRO A 238 45.71 36.77 -46.68
CA PRO A 238 45.01 37.09 -47.93
C PRO A 238 44.48 35.86 -48.71
N TRP A 239 44.55 34.65 -48.15
CA TRP A 239 44.08 33.40 -48.78
C TRP A 239 42.92 32.78 -47.99
N GLN A 240 42.23 31.81 -48.61
CA GLN A 240 41.18 31.04 -47.94
C GLN A 240 41.80 30.19 -46.84
N ASP A 241 41.46 30.55 -45.61
CA ASP A 241 41.82 29.82 -44.42
C ASP A 241 40.68 28.88 -43.98
N ASP A 242 40.95 27.90 -43.11
CA ASP A 242 40.01 26.87 -42.67
C ASP A 242 39.46 25.96 -43.78
N ILE A 243 40.34 25.20 -44.43
CA ILE A 243 39.92 24.26 -45.48
C ILE A 243 39.32 22.99 -44.85
N LYS A 244 38.00 22.77 -45.01
CA LYS A 244 37.32 21.54 -44.56
C LYS A 244 37.90 20.30 -45.27
N LEU A 245 38.65 19.49 -44.52
CA LEU A 245 39.31 18.28 -45.02
C LEU A 245 38.41 17.05 -44.98
N SER A 246 37.59 16.93 -43.93
CA SER A 246 36.69 15.78 -43.79
C SER A 246 35.55 16.07 -42.82
N GLU A 247 34.43 15.39 -43.03
CA GLU A 247 33.29 15.35 -42.12
C GLU A 247 32.90 13.89 -41.88
N LYS A 248 32.81 13.49 -40.62
CA LYS A 248 32.33 12.16 -40.23
C LYS A 248 31.28 12.31 -39.15
N SER A 249 30.10 11.77 -39.41
CA SER A 249 29.00 11.70 -38.45
C SER A 249 28.77 10.27 -38.00
N GLY A 250 28.50 10.09 -36.71
CA GLY A 250 28.15 8.79 -36.15
C GLY A 250 27.66 8.88 -34.72
N ASN A 251 26.91 7.87 -34.29
CA ASN A 251 26.54 7.71 -32.90
C ASN A 251 27.74 7.15 -32.13
N GLN A 252 28.14 7.80 -31.04
CA GLN A 252 29.28 7.41 -30.23
C GLN A 252 28.92 7.41 -28.75
N GLU A 253 29.50 6.47 -28.02
CA GLU A 253 29.52 6.51 -26.56
C GLU A 253 30.51 7.59 -26.13
N ILE A 254 30.00 8.58 -25.42
CA ILE A 254 30.78 9.69 -24.86
C ILE A 254 31.36 9.29 -23.50
N LEU A 255 30.57 8.58 -22.71
CA LEU A 255 30.89 8.27 -21.32
C LEU A 255 30.22 6.97 -20.91
N HIS A 256 30.97 6.09 -20.27
CA HIS A 256 30.46 4.92 -19.58
C HIS A 256 31.09 4.89 -18.19
N LEU A 257 30.23 4.89 -17.17
CA LEU A 257 30.62 4.95 -15.78
C LEU A 257 29.91 3.85 -15.01
N GLU A 258 30.71 2.99 -14.37
CA GLU A 258 30.25 1.97 -13.45
C GLU A 258 30.72 2.34 -12.05
N GLN A 259 29.78 2.53 -11.12
CA GLN A 259 30.12 2.97 -9.78
C GLN A 259 29.30 2.29 -8.71
N THR A 260 29.97 1.99 -7.59
CA THR A 260 29.32 1.54 -6.36
C THR A 260 29.31 2.69 -5.36
N LEU A 261 28.12 3.05 -4.89
CA LEU A 261 27.88 4.10 -3.90
C LEU A 261 27.37 3.50 -2.60
N GLN A 262 27.92 3.95 -1.48
CA GLN A 262 27.32 3.73 -0.17
C GLN A 262 26.49 4.97 0.18
N LEU A 263 25.21 4.76 0.45
CA LEU A 263 24.28 5.83 0.76
C LEU A 263 23.82 5.66 2.20
N SER A 264 23.94 6.73 2.98
CA SER A 264 23.39 6.81 4.32
C SER A 264 22.26 7.82 4.32
N LEU A 265 21.08 7.38 4.74
CA LEU A 265 19.92 8.21 4.99
C LEU A 265 19.82 8.37 6.51
N GLN A 266 20.10 9.59 6.98
CA GLN A 266 20.00 9.94 8.39
C GLN A 266 18.53 10.03 8.79
N GLU A 267 17.75 10.80 8.03
CA GLU A 267 16.32 10.97 8.20
C GLU A 267 15.63 11.08 6.83
N ALA A 268 14.41 10.55 6.73
CA ALA A 268 13.56 10.70 5.57
C ALA A 268 12.11 10.89 5.93
N ALA A 269 11.46 11.77 5.19
CA ALA A 269 10.02 11.97 5.27
C ALA A 269 9.32 10.80 4.58
N ALA A 270 8.43 10.14 5.31
CA ALA A 270 7.64 9.03 4.83
C ALA A 270 6.14 9.33 4.97
N THR A 271 5.33 8.59 4.22
CA THR A 271 3.87 8.62 4.35
C THR A 271 3.32 7.23 4.62
N LEU A 272 2.24 7.17 5.38
CA LEU A 272 1.53 5.95 5.70
C LEU A 272 0.66 5.54 4.50
N VAL A 273 0.84 4.30 4.04
CA VAL A 273 0.08 3.72 2.93
C VAL A 273 -0.43 2.34 3.31
N VAL A 274 -1.66 2.04 2.87
CA VAL A 274 -2.18 0.66 2.92
C VAL A 274 -1.83 -0.05 1.62
N GLN A 275 -1.08 -1.14 1.73
CA GLN A 275 -0.70 -1.95 0.58
C GLN A 275 -1.87 -2.82 0.09
N ALA A 276 -1.74 -3.40 -1.10
CA ALA A 276 -2.77 -4.24 -1.71
C ALA A 276 -3.21 -5.43 -0.84
N GLY A 277 -2.30 -5.95 0.01
CA GLY A 277 -2.56 -7.03 0.98
C GLY A 277 -3.18 -6.57 2.30
N GLY A 278 -3.51 -5.29 2.45
CA GLY A 278 -4.11 -4.74 3.68
C GLY A 278 -3.11 -4.39 4.79
N ASN A 279 -1.81 -4.52 4.52
CA ASN A 279 -0.73 -4.15 5.45
C ASN A 279 -0.54 -2.63 5.47
N LEU A 280 -0.25 -2.08 6.64
CA LEU A 280 0.22 -0.70 6.76
C LEU A 280 1.73 -0.67 6.53
N ALA A 281 2.17 0.27 5.70
CA ALA A 281 3.58 0.47 5.38
C ALA A 281 3.94 1.96 5.31
N LEU A 282 5.22 2.25 5.52
CA LEU A 282 5.81 3.57 5.31
C LEU A 282 6.44 3.63 3.92
N LYS A 283 5.94 4.54 3.08
CA LYS A 283 6.55 4.84 1.79
C LYS A 283 7.37 6.12 1.92
N VAL A 284 8.66 6.04 1.60
CA VAL A 284 9.54 7.22 1.57
C VAL A 284 9.05 8.16 0.47
N LEU A 285 8.90 9.45 0.81
CA LEU A 285 8.54 10.50 -0.15
C LEU A 285 9.76 11.33 -0.54
N LYS A 286 10.57 11.69 0.45
CA LYS A 286 11.74 12.55 0.28
C LYS A 286 12.83 12.13 1.26
N ALA A 287 14.04 12.06 0.73
CA ALA A 287 15.25 11.86 1.49
C ALA A 287 16.39 12.60 0.79
N ASP A 288 17.36 13.05 1.56
CA ASP A 288 18.62 13.52 1.02
C ASP A 288 19.61 12.37 1.13
N LEU A 289 19.78 11.64 0.02
CA LEU A 289 20.85 10.67 -0.10
C LEU A 289 22.15 11.43 -0.39
N ALA A 290 23.14 11.26 0.48
CA ALA A 290 24.49 11.74 0.23
C ALA A 290 25.12 10.90 -0.90
N LEU A 291 24.81 11.27 -2.14
CA LEU A 291 25.38 10.68 -3.36
C LEU A 291 26.71 11.37 -3.64
N ASP A 292 27.81 10.63 -3.51
CA ASP A 292 29.13 11.06 -3.96
C ASP A 292 29.54 10.23 -5.18
N PHE A 293 29.40 10.80 -6.38
CA PHE A 293 29.77 10.14 -7.62
C PHE A 293 31.28 10.07 -7.86
N GLY A 294 32.13 10.49 -6.91
CA GLY A 294 33.58 10.36 -7.01
C GLY A 294 34.21 11.16 -8.16
N ASP A 295 35.54 11.21 -8.17
CA ASP A 295 36.30 12.16 -8.98
C ASP A 295 36.07 12.05 -10.49
N GLU A 296 35.82 10.85 -11.02
CA GLU A 296 35.59 10.64 -12.45
C GLU A 296 34.36 11.41 -12.98
N TRP A 297 33.31 11.53 -12.18
CA TRP A 297 32.11 12.29 -12.56
C TRP A 297 32.37 13.79 -12.51
N TYR A 298 33.04 14.28 -11.45
CA TYR A 298 33.37 15.69 -11.27
C TYR A 298 34.34 16.23 -12.33
N GLN A 299 35.26 15.39 -12.82
CA GLN A 299 36.23 15.76 -13.85
C GLN A 299 35.59 15.80 -15.25
N ASN A 300 34.66 14.90 -15.54
CA ASN A 300 34.11 14.74 -16.89
C ASN A 300 32.80 15.52 -17.14
N LEU A 301 32.04 15.87 -16.10
CA LEU A 301 30.73 16.50 -16.25
C LEU A 301 30.70 17.97 -15.77
N PRO A 302 29.99 18.86 -16.47
CA PRO A 302 29.69 20.19 -15.96
C PRO A 302 28.88 20.13 -14.66
N GLU A 303 29.16 21.03 -13.71
CA GLU A 303 28.53 21.07 -12.39
C GLU A 303 27.00 21.10 -12.43
N ASN A 304 26.41 21.92 -13.32
CA ASN A 304 24.94 21.99 -13.47
C ASN A 304 24.33 20.65 -13.92
N LEU A 305 25.00 19.94 -14.83
CA LEU A 305 24.56 18.64 -15.30
C LEU A 305 24.71 17.60 -14.19
N LEU A 306 25.85 17.61 -13.49
CA LEU A 306 26.12 16.72 -12.37
C LEU A 306 25.09 16.90 -11.25
N ASN A 307 24.79 18.15 -10.86
CA ASN A 307 23.76 18.47 -9.87
C ASN A 307 22.36 18.02 -10.34
N GLY A 308 22.08 18.12 -11.64
CA GLY A 308 20.85 17.59 -12.23
C GLY A 308 20.75 16.07 -12.14
N LEU A 309 21.85 15.36 -12.45
CA LEU A 309 21.94 13.90 -12.36
C LEU A 309 21.88 13.42 -10.91
N LEU A 310 22.54 14.10 -9.97
CA LEU A 310 22.45 13.84 -8.54
C LEU A 310 21.00 13.87 -8.06
N LYS A 311 20.27 14.94 -8.39
CA LYS A 311 18.84 15.06 -8.04
C LYS A 311 17.99 13.99 -8.71
N PHE A 312 18.27 13.69 -9.98
CA PHE A 312 17.56 12.66 -10.74
C PHE A 312 17.74 11.27 -10.11
N PHE A 313 18.98 10.85 -9.86
CA PHE A 313 19.26 9.55 -9.26
C PHE A 313 18.78 9.47 -7.82
N ASN A 314 18.91 10.54 -7.02
CA ASN A 314 18.34 10.59 -5.67
C ASN A 314 16.82 10.29 -5.71
N GLN A 315 16.07 11.03 -6.53
CA GLN A 315 14.63 10.81 -6.66
C GLN A 315 14.30 9.42 -7.20
N LYS A 316 15.03 8.93 -8.21
CA LYS A 316 14.80 7.60 -8.77
C LYS A 316 15.05 6.47 -7.79
N ILE A 317 16.11 6.57 -6.97
CA ILE A 317 16.38 5.59 -5.91
C ILE A 317 15.22 5.62 -4.91
N ILE A 318 14.82 6.80 -4.42
CA ILE A 318 13.71 6.96 -3.46
C ILE A 318 12.40 6.38 -4.00
N ASP A 319 12.06 6.67 -5.26
CA ASP A 319 10.80 6.24 -5.88
C ASP A 319 10.67 4.71 -5.97
N HIS A 320 11.80 3.99 -6.07
CA HIS A 320 11.84 2.54 -6.19
C HIS A 320 12.10 1.81 -4.87
N LEU A 321 12.37 2.53 -3.76
CA LEU A 321 12.49 1.87 -2.46
C LEU A 321 11.17 1.20 -2.07
N PRO A 322 11.18 -0.08 -1.65
CA PRO A 322 9.99 -0.78 -1.23
C PRO A 322 9.43 -0.13 0.04
N PRO A 323 8.10 -0.03 0.20
CA PRO A 323 7.52 0.48 1.43
C PRO A 323 7.88 -0.43 2.62
N VAL A 324 8.24 0.19 3.75
CA VAL A 324 8.62 -0.51 4.99
C VAL A 324 7.37 -0.98 5.71
N VAL A 325 7.22 -2.30 5.90
CA VAL A 325 6.02 -2.89 6.50
C VAL A 325 6.05 -2.72 8.02
N ILE A 326 4.99 -2.15 8.58
CA ILE A 326 4.87 -1.87 10.03
C ILE A 326 3.63 -2.51 10.67
N SER A 327 2.76 -3.14 9.88
CA SER A 327 1.68 -3.97 10.39
C SER A 327 1.43 -5.16 9.46
N PRO A 328 0.89 -6.29 9.97
CA PRO A 328 0.28 -7.29 9.12
C PRO A 328 -1.01 -6.74 8.48
N GLY A 329 -1.74 -7.60 7.76
CA GLY A 329 -2.98 -7.26 7.06
C GLY A 329 -4.10 -6.91 8.04
N VAL A 330 -4.09 -5.69 8.57
CA VAL A 330 -5.10 -5.18 9.51
C VAL A 330 -6.37 -4.73 8.79
N VAL A 331 -6.24 -4.42 7.49
CA VAL A 331 -7.35 -4.09 6.58
C VAL A 331 -7.72 -5.37 5.83
N LEU A 332 -8.73 -6.10 6.31
CA LEU A 332 -9.16 -7.35 5.68
C LEU A 332 -9.68 -7.08 4.26
N LYS A 333 -8.98 -7.61 3.26
CA LYS A 333 -9.44 -7.59 1.87
C LYS A 333 -9.83 -9.00 1.45
N GLY A 334 -11.08 -9.19 1.00
CA GLY A 334 -11.53 -10.46 0.43
C GLY A 334 -12.01 -11.52 1.43
N VAL A 335 -12.10 -11.20 2.72
CA VAL A 335 -12.72 -12.10 3.70
C VAL A 335 -14.23 -12.06 3.52
N LYS A 336 -14.80 -13.12 2.97
CA LYS A 336 -16.25 -13.27 2.88
C LYS A 336 -16.82 -13.69 4.23
N ALA A 337 -17.41 -12.74 4.96
CA ALA A 337 -18.16 -13.02 6.17
C ALA A 337 -19.65 -12.86 5.86
N ALA A 338 -20.46 -13.90 6.07
CA ALA A 338 -21.90 -13.88 5.81
C ALA A 338 -22.30 -13.39 4.40
N GLY A 339 -21.49 -13.69 3.37
CA GLY A 339 -21.72 -13.27 1.99
C GLY A 339 -21.33 -11.81 1.68
N MET A 340 -20.79 -11.09 2.65
CA MET A 340 -20.30 -9.72 2.53
C MET A 340 -18.78 -9.72 2.38
N THR A 341 -18.26 -8.87 1.50
CA THR A 341 -16.82 -8.59 1.44
C THR A 341 -16.61 -7.20 2.03
N PRO A 342 -16.08 -7.07 3.26
CA PRO A 342 -15.76 -5.78 3.81
C PRO A 342 -14.66 -5.15 2.97
N VAL A 343 -14.88 -3.93 2.53
CA VAL A 343 -13.86 -3.07 1.95
C VAL A 343 -13.57 -1.99 2.98
N VAL A 344 -12.31 -1.95 3.39
CA VAL A 344 -11.81 -1.06 4.41
C VAL A 344 -10.98 0.01 3.71
N THR A 345 -11.52 1.22 3.64
CA THR A 345 -10.83 2.39 3.08
C THR A 345 -10.46 3.33 4.22
N PRO A 346 -9.16 3.53 4.54
CA PRO A 346 -8.75 4.48 5.57
C PRO A 346 -9.13 5.91 5.15
N LYS A 347 -9.73 6.69 6.05
CA LYS A 347 -10.09 8.09 5.75
C LYS A 347 -8.90 9.03 5.90
N GLN A 348 -8.22 8.95 7.04
CA GLN A 348 -7.02 9.73 7.35
C GLN A 348 -6.25 9.01 8.46
N PHE A 349 -4.92 9.04 8.37
CA PHE A 349 -4.04 8.59 9.45
C PHE A 349 -3.80 9.74 10.43
N GLN A 350 -3.86 9.41 11.71
CA GLN A 350 -3.46 10.27 12.81
C GLN A 350 -2.17 9.73 13.40
N VAL A 351 -1.13 10.55 13.42
CA VAL A 351 0.15 10.20 14.06
C VAL A 351 0.32 11.06 15.30
N CYS A 352 0.44 10.41 16.45
CA CYS A 352 0.72 11.05 17.73
C CYS A 352 2.15 10.70 18.17
N ASP A 353 2.81 11.66 18.81
CA ASP A 353 4.11 11.51 19.42
C ASP A 353 4.01 10.85 20.80
N ALA A 354 5.16 10.50 21.36
CA ALA A 354 5.25 9.95 22.71
C ALA A 354 4.74 10.97 23.75
N GLY A 355 4.03 10.49 24.77
CA GLY A 355 3.39 11.33 25.80
C GLY A 355 1.97 11.78 25.47
N ASN A 356 1.61 11.93 24.19
CA ASN A 356 0.26 12.30 23.75
C ASN A 356 -0.52 11.15 23.10
N GLY A 357 0.14 10.06 22.73
CA GLY A 357 -0.53 8.87 22.22
C GLY A 357 -1.31 8.11 23.30
N LEU A 358 -2.24 7.25 22.84
CA LEU A 358 -3.18 6.49 23.69
C LEU A 358 -2.54 5.64 24.80
N TYR A 359 -1.25 5.34 24.66
CA TYR A 359 -0.49 4.48 25.57
C TYR A 359 0.71 5.19 26.22
N GLY A 360 0.78 6.53 26.13
CA GLY A 360 1.96 7.30 26.54
C GLY A 360 3.17 7.15 25.60
N GLU A 361 3.00 6.42 24.51
CA GLU A 361 3.96 6.20 23.42
C GLU A 361 3.42 6.78 22.12
N ALA A 362 4.28 6.90 21.10
CA ALA A 362 3.80 7.28 19.77
C ALA A 362 2.80 6.24 19.24
N THR A 363 1.74 6.73 18.60
CA THR A 363 0.66 5.88 18.06
C THR A 363 0.29 6.30 16.66
N VAL A 364 0.04 5.31 15.80
CA VAL A 364 -0.59 5.52 14.50
C VAL A 364 -2.02 5.01 14.59
N ALA A 365 -2.98 5.91 14.41
CA ALA A 365 -4.39 5.58 14.40
C ALA A 365 -5.04 5.94 13.08
N PHE A 366 -6.06 5.19 12.70
CA PHE A 366 -6.91 5.58 11.59
C PHE A 366 -8.31 5.02 11.78
N ALA A 367 -9.26 5.79 11.30
CA ALA A 367 -10.65 5.39 11.24
C ALA A 367 -10.98 4.96 9.81
N THR A 368 -11.84 3.95 9.70
CA THR A 368 -12.18 3.36 8.43
C THR A 368 -13.66 3.00 8.35
N GLY A 369 -14.22 3.23 7.17
CA GLY A 369 -15.57 2.81 6.84
C GLY A 369 -15.66 1.30 6.69
N PHE A 370 -16.88 0.80 6.87
CA PHE A 370 -17.23 -0.57 6.55
C PHE A 370 -18.09 -0.53 5.29
N ASP A 371 -17.47 -0.75 4.13
CA ASP A 371 -18.21 -0.88 2.87
C ASP A 371 -18.51 -2.35 2.63
N VAL A 372 -19.79 -2.68 2.47
CA VAL A 372 -20.22 -4.01 2.03
C VAL A 372 -20.26 -3.98 0.52
N ALA A 373 -19.38 -4.74 -0.14
CA ALA A 373 -19.63 -5.10 -1.52
C ALA A 373 -20.93 -5.91 -1.55
N GLU A 374 -22.02 -5.30 -2.02
CA GLU A 374 -23.32 -5.98 -2.18
C GLU A 374 -23.12 -7.29 -2.92
N LEU A 375 -23.89 -8.31 -2.53
CA LEU A 375 -23.91 -9.64 -3.13
C LEU A 375 -23.88 -9.54 -4.66
N THR A 376 -22.72 -9.79 -5.28
CA THR A 376 -22.59 -9.85 -6.75
C THR A 376 -23.21 -11.12 -7.35
N GLY A 377 -24.02 -11.84 -6.57
CA GLY A 377 -24.89 -12.90 -7.07
C GLY A 377 -26.27 -12.34 -7.33
N LYS A 378 -26.94 -12.78 -8.40
CA LYS A 378 -28.40 -12.66 -8.51
C LYS A 378 -28.99 -13.33 -7.27
N VAL A 379 -29.25 -12.57 -6.21
CA VAL A 379 -30.12 -13.04 -5.13
C VAL A 379 -31.43 -13.34 -5.85
N LEU A 380 -31.76 -14.62 -5.94
CA LEU A 380 -33.03 -15.03 -6.51
C LEU A 380 -34.09 -14.39 -5.62
N VAL A 381 -34.74 -13.35 -6.13
CA VAL A 381 -35.91 -12.77 -5.50
C VAL A 381 -37.07 -13.67 -5.90
N PRO A 382 -37.89 -14.17 -4.95
CA PRO A 382 -39.03 -14.99 -5.30
C PRO A 382 -39.94 -14.24 -6.27
N GLY A 383 -40.20 -14.84 -7.44
CA GLY A 383 -41.06 -14.25 -8.47
C GLY A 383 -42.53 -14.17 -8.05
N TYR A 384 -42.91 -14.93 -7.01
CA TYR A 384 -44.26 -15.04 -6.50
C TYR A 384 -44.28 -14.88 -4.98
N ILE A 385 -45.31 -14.21 -4.47
CA ILE A 385 -45.56 -14.05 -3.03
C ILE A 385 -46.95 -14.58 -2.71
N ALA A 386 -47.00 -15.57 -1.84
CA ALA A 386 -48.22 -16.12 -1.27
C ALA A 386 -48.59 -15.42 0.04
N ASN A 387 -49.88 -15.21 0.24
CA ASN A 387 -50.45 -14.69 1.47
C ASN A 387 -50.96 -15.86 2.32
N LYS A 388 -50.29 -16.12 3.44
CA LYS A 388 -50.65 -17.17 4.40
C LYS A 388 -52.08 -17.04 4.95
N ARG A 389 -52.63 -15.82 4.98
CA ARG A 389 -53.97 -15.53 5.52
C ARG A 389 -55.08 -15.69 4.47
N SER A 390 -54.88 -15.20 3.25
CA SER A 390 -55.90 -15.28 2.19
C SER A 390 -55.79 -16.57 1.35
N HIS A 391 -54.74 -17.37 1.56
CA HIS A 391 -54.40 -18.53 0.75
C HIS A 391 -54.38 -18.22 -0.75
N CYS A 392 -53.77 -17.09 -1.09
CA CYS A 392 -53.67 -16.59 -2.46
C CYS A 392 -52.22 -16.29 -2.84
N VAL A 393 -51.77 -16.76 -4.00
CA VAL A 393 -50.46 -16.45 -4.56
C VAL A 393 -50.55 -15.35 -5.61
N HIS A 394 -49.59 -14.42 -5.56
CA HIS A 394 -49.49 -13.25 -6.41
C HIS A 394 -48.12 -13.20 -7.10
N ARG A 395 -48.02 -12.57 -8.28
CA ARG A 395 -46.70 -12.13 -8.78
C ARG A 395 -46.13 -11.07 -7.85
N VAL A 396 -44.81 -11.02 -7.69
CA VAL A 396 -44.15 -10.01 -6.85
C VAL A 396 -44.53 -8.56 -7.24
N SER A 397 -44.88 -8.33 -8.52
CA SER A 397 -45.30 -7.04 -9.05
C SER A 397 -46.79 -6.70 -8.87
N CYS A 398 -47.60 -7.58 -8.27
CA CYS A 398 -49.02 -7.35 -8.07
C CYS A 398 -49.26 -6.27 -7.00
N SER A 399 -50.18 -5.34 -7.26
CA SER A 399 -50.54 -4.24 -6.34
C SER A 399 -50.90 -4.74 -4.94
N VAL A 400 -51.67 -5.83 -4.86
CA VAL A 400 -52.14 -6.44 -3.62
C VAL A 400 -51.00 -6.93 -2.72
N VAL A 401 -49.81 -7.22 -3.27
CA VAL A 401 -48.65 -7.68 -2.49
C VAL A 401 -48.21 -6.63 -1.47
N LYS A 402 -48.33 -5.35 -1.80
CA LYS A 402 -47.96 -4.24 -0.91
C LYS A 402 -48.80 -4.23 0.37
N ASP A 403 -50.04 -4.69 0.28
CA ASP A 403 -51.01 -4.68 1.38
C ASP A 403 -50.91 -5.93 2.29
N ILE A 404 -50.14 -6.94 1.89
CA ILE A 404 -49.88 -8.12 2.72
C ILE A 404 -48.85 -7.75 3.79
N ARG A 405 -49.16 -7.98 5.07
CA ARG A 405 -48.16 -7.78 6.15
C ARG A 405 -46.97 -8.73 5.98
N PRO A 406 -45.72 -8.31 6.28
CA PRO A 406 -44.53 -9.15 6.10
C PRO A 406 -44.62 -10.54 6.76
N GLU A 407 -45.18 -10.63 7.97
CA GLU A 407 -45.39 -11.89 8.70
C GLU A 407 -46.32 -12.90 8.01
N HIS A 408 -47.11 -12.44 7.04
CA HIS A 408 -48.06 -13.26 6.28
C HIS A 408 -47.61 -13.53 4.85
N ARG A 409 -46.38 -13.12 4.48
CA ARG A 409 -45.81 -13.37 3.15
C ARG A 409 -45.01 -14.67 3.14
N GLU A 410 -45.14 -15.40 2.05
CA GLU A 410 -44.33 -16.58 1.75
C GLU A 410 -43.84 -16.50 0.31
N GLY A 411 -42.54 -16.59 0.09
CA GLY A 411 -41.93 -16.41 -1.23
C GLY A 411 -41.80 -17.73 -1.99
N TYR A 412 -42.18 -17.74 -3.26
CA TYR A 412 -42.01 -18.87 -4.17
C TYR A 412 -41.26 -18.44 -5.43
N PHE A 413 -40.35 -19.29 -5.89
CA PHE A 413 -39.59 -19.06 -7.12
C PHE A 413 -40.36 -19.49 -8.37
N VAL A 414 -41.18 -20.54 -8.23
CA VAL A 414 -42.00 -21.09 -9.30
C VAL A 414 -43.45 -21.15 -8.84
N LEU A 415 -44.38 -20.66 -9.66
CA LEU A 415 -45.81 -20.65 -9.35
C LEU A 415 -46.35 -22.04 -8.98
N HIS A 416 -45.86 -23.07 -9.65
CA HIS A 416 -46.29 -24.45 -9.45
C HIS A 416 -46.10 -24.92 -8.00
N GLU A 417 -45.02 -24.52 -7.34
CA GLU A 417 -44.77 -24.88 -5.94
C GLU A 417 -45.81 -24.26 -5.01
N ALA A 418 -46.14 -22.98 -5.23
CA ALA A 418 -47.19 -22.31 -4.46
C ALA A 418 -48.56 -22.97 -4.66
N LEU A 419 -48.89 -23.37 -5.90
CA LEU A 419 -50.16 -24.04 -6.17
C LEU A 419 -50.21 -25.45 -5.57
N ARG A 420 -49.09 -26.19 -5.61
CA ARG A 420 -48.97 -27.52 -4.97
C ARG A 420 -49.14 -27.43 -3.46
N ASP A 421 -48.65 -26.36 -2.84
CA ASP A 421 -48.80 -26.11 -1.40
C ASP A 421 -50.20 -25.58 -1.02
N GLY A 422 -51.14 -25.60 -1.97
CA GLY A 422 -52.56 -25.33 -1.73
C GLY A 422 -52.97 -23.86 -1.86
N TYR A 423 -52.08 -22.99 -2.34
CA TYR A 423 -52.44 -21.59 -2.60
C TYR A 423 -53.24 -21.45 -3.90
N ARG A 424 -54.24 -20.55 -3.89
CA ARG A 424 -55.03 -20.23 -5.08
C ARG A 424 -54.37 -19.13 -5.89
N SER A 425 -54.46 -19.21 -7.21
CA SER A 425 -53.94 -18.15 -8.09
C SER A 425 -54.73 -16.85 -7.94
N CYS A 426 -54.02 -15.73 -7.83
CA CYS A 426 -54.64 -14.42 -7.82
C CYS A 426 -55.35 -14.15 -9.17
N ARG A 427 -56.64 -13.81 -9.09
CA ARG A 427 -57.48 -13.52 -10.27
C ARG A 427 -57.07 -12.25 -11.03
N GLU A 428 -56.26 -11.39 -10.45
CA GLU A 428 -55.80 -10.15 -11.10
C GLU A 428 -54.49 -10.36 -11.85
N CYS A 429 -53.49 -10.98 -11.21
CA CYS A 429 -52.14 -11.09 -11.76
C CYS A 429 -51.77 -12.48 -12.32
N LEU A 430 -52.60 -13.51 -12.08
CA LEU A 430 -52.35 -14.91 -12.45
C LEU A 430 -53.60 -15.60 -13.02
N LYS A 431 -54.34 -14.90 -13.90
CA LYS A 431 -55.55 -15.43 -14.55
C LYS A 431 -55.26 -16.73 -15.29
N GLY A 432 -56.04 -17.78 -14.98
CA GLY A 432 -56.00 -19.07 -15.69
C GLY A 432 -54.95 -20.06 -15.19
N ALA A 433 -54.16 -19.73 -14.16
CA ALA A 433 -53.23 -20.70 -13.56
C ALA A 433 -53.99 -21.64 -12.60
N VAL A 434 -54.09 -22.91 -12.97
CA VAL A 434 -54.67 -23.99 -12.16
C VAL A 434 -53.67 -25.15 -12.15
N VAL A 435 -53.62 -25.91 -11.06
CA VAL A 435 -52.86 -27.17 -11.03
C VAL A 435 -53.49 -28.12 -12.05
N LEU A 436 -52.68 -28.67 -12.96
CA LEU A 436 -53.06 -29.83 -13.78
C LEU A 436 -52.83 -31.11 -12.99
#